data_AF-A0A6L8KVD2-F1
#
_entry.id   AF-A0A6L8KVD2-F1
#
_cell.length_a   1.000
_cell.length_b   1.000
_cell.length_c   1.000
_cell.angle_alpha   90.00
_cell.angle_beta   90.00
_cell.angle_gamma   90.00
#
_symmetry.space_group_name_H-M   'P 1'
#
loop_
_entity.id
_entity.type
_entity.pdbx_description
1 polymer ?
#
loop_
_entity_poly.entity_id
_entity_poly.type
_entity_poly.pdbx_seq_one_letter_code
_entity_poly.pdbx_strand_id
1 'polypeptide(L)'
;MSDIESFQFFTSPAIDEGIALRLLGDLMGMLVESIDKPMEQAKAFAQVSGYSEGFEQGFLISWRRDGSRQIDQKDAVGQLSSRLEISALLEPSSESGGWWLYTPNGAQEVNVRYHSDGIEVTPIE
;
A
#
# COMPACT_ATOMS: atom_id res chain seq x y z
N MET A 1 23.32 -6.26 -0.60
CA MET A 1 22.05 -5.51 -0.51
C MET A 1 21.01 -6.32 -1.25
N SER A 2 19.78 -6.41 -0.74
CA SER A 2 18.71 -7.05 -1.49
C SER A 2 18.37 -6.18 -2.70
N ASP A 3 18.22 -6.78 -3.88
CA ASP A 3 17.76 -6.08 -5.09
C ASP A 3 16.23 -5.93 -5.08
N ILE A 4 15.57 -6.22 -3.97
CA ILE A 4 14.12 -6.10 -3.80
C ILE A 4 13.81 -4.81 -3.05
N GLU A 5 12.88 -4.05 -3.62
CA GLU A 5 12.23 -2.92 -2.97
C GLU A 5 10.79 -3.30 -2.66
N SER A 6 10.24 -2.70 -1.62
CA SER A 6 8.86 -2.90 -1.21
C SER A 6 8.26 -1.69 -0.54
N PHE A 7 6.94 -1.63 -0.51
CA PHE A 7 6.19 -0.77 0.40
C PHE A 7 4.92 -1.47 0.86
N GLN A 8 4.44 -1.08 2.03
CA GLN A 8 3.23 -1.63 2.63
C GLN A 8 2.22 -0.53 2.92
N PHE A 9 0.96 -0.81 2.63
CA PHE A 9 -0.14 0.07 3.01
C PHE A 9 -1.38 -0.75 3.35
N PHE A 10 -2.33 -0.10 4.03
CA PHE A 10 -3.57 -0.70 4.49
C PHE A 10 -4.76 0.12 4.01
N THR A 11 -5.91 -0.50 3.74
CA THR A 11 -7.12 0.19 3.26
C THR A 11 -8.34 -0.07 4.13
N SER A 12 -9.20 0.94 4.23
CA SER A 12 -10.55 0.82 4.78
C SER A 12 -11.50 1.68 3.93
N PRO A 13 -12.58 1.10 3.37
CA PRO A 13 -12.95 -0.32 3.44
C PRO A 13 -11.96 -1.24 2.69
N ALA A 14 -12.14 -2.56 2.81
CA ALA A 14 -11.50 -3.52 1.91
C ALA A 14 -11.91 -3.25 0.46
N ILE A 15 -10.97 -3.46 -0.47
CA ILE A 15 -11.16 -3.22 -1.90
C ILE A 15 -11.05 -4.51 -2.70
N ASP A 16 -11.69 -4.52 -3.87
CA ASP A 16 -11.51 -5.60 -4.82
C ASP A 16 -10.05 -5.66 -5.27
N GLU A 17 -9.42 -6.82 -5.04
CA GLU A 17 -8.00 -7.03 -5.31
C GLU A 17 -7.67 -6.78 -6.79
N GLY A 18 -8.49 -7.26 -7.73
CA GLY A 18 -8.24 -7.08 -9.15
C GLY A 18 -8.24 -5.61 -9.57
N ILE A 19 -9.18 -4.83 -9.02
CA ILE A 19 -9.23 -3.37 -9.23
C ILE A 19 -7.98 -2.69 -8.62
N ALA A 20 -7.63 -3.06 -7.39
CA ALA A 20 -6.48 -2.49 -6.67
C ALA A 20 -5.16 -2.73 -7.44
N LEU A 21 -4.89 -3.98 -7.83
CA LEU A 21 -3.66 -4.36 -8.52
C LEU A 21 -3.54 -3.71 -9.89
N ARG A 22 -4.65 -3.61 -10.64
CA ARG A 22 -4.67 -2.92 -11.92
C ARG A 22 -4.33 -1.43 -11.75
N LEU A 23 -4.97 -0.75 -10.80
CA LEU A 23 -4.72 0.68 -10.56
C LEU A 23 -3.30 0.94 -10.06
N LEU A 24 -2.81 0.13 -9.11
CA LEU A 24 -1.42 0.20 -8.66
C LEU A 24 -0.46 -0.01 -9.82
N GLY A 25 -0.76 -0.94 -10.72
CA GLY A 25 0.08 -1.19 -11.89
C GLY A 25 0.15 0.01 -12.83
N ASP A 26 -0.98 0.68 -13.07
CA ASP A 26 -1.02 1.93 -13.85
C ASP A 26 -0.22 3.05 -13.16
N LEU A 27 -0.35 3.19 -11.83
CA LEU A 27 0.33 4.22 -11.03
C LEU A 27 1.84 3.99 -10.90
N MET A 28 2.26 2.74 -10.78
CA MET A 28 3.68 2.34 -10.70
C MET A 28 4.31 2.17 -12.10
N GLY A 29 3.49 2.25 -13.16
CA GLY A 29 3.86 2.05 -14.55
C GLY A 29 4.33 0.62 -14.87
N MET A 30 3.95 -0.37 -14.07
CA MET A 30 4.40 -1.77 -14.20
C MET A 30 3.28 -2.74 -13.89
N LEU A 31 3.35 -3.96 -14.42
CA LEU A 31 2.39 -5.00 -14.06
C LEU A 31 2.63 -5.46 -12.61
N VAL A 32 1.61 -5.26 -11.77
CA VAL A 32 1.55 -5.73 -10.39
C VAL A 32 0.57 -6.90 -10.35
N GLU A 33 1.02 -8.07 -9.89
CA GLU A 33 0.19 -9.27 -9.79
C GLU A 33 0.13 -9.77 -8.35
N SER A 34 -0.91 -10.53 -8.03
CA SER A 34 -1.01 -11.22 -6.74
C SER A 34 0.00 -12.36 -6.63
N ILE A 35 0.57 -12.58 -5.45
CA ILE A 35 1.47 -13.72 -5.21
C ILE A 35 0.75 -15.07 -5.36
N ASP A 36 -0.56 -15.11 -5.19
CA ASP A 36 -1.35 -16.34 -5.30
C ASP A 36 -1.56 -16.77 -6.76
N LYS A 37 -1.33 -15.86 -7.71
CA LYS A 37 -1.52 -16.08 -9.16
C LYS A 37 -0.39 -15.43 -9.96
N PRO A 38 0.87 -15.86 -9.79
CA PRO A 38 1.99 -15.23 -10.46
C PRO A 38 1.92 -15.45 -11.98
N MET A 39 1.98 -14.35 -12.73
CA MET A 39 2.20 -14.39 -14.19
C MET A 39 3.70 -14.20 -14.48
N GLU A 40 4.26 -14.90 -15.46
CA GLU A 40 5.69 -14.80 -15.82
C GLU A 40 6.15 -13.37 -16.18
N GLN A 41 5.23 -12.49 -16.53
CA GLN A 41 5.50 -11.13 -16.98
C GLN A 41 5.42 -10.08 -15.85
N ALA A 42 4.98 -10.46 -14.66
CA ALA A 42 4.84 -9.55 -13.52
C ALA A 42 6.20 -8.93 -13.16
N LYS A 43 6.20 -7.62 -12.92
CA LYS A 43 7.39 -6.87 -12.50
C LYS A 43 7.34 -6.50 -11.02
N ALA A 44 6.15 -6.51 -10.45
CA ALA A 44 5.89 -6.40 -9.03
C ALA A 44 4.90 -7.47 -8.59
N PHE A 45 4.97 -7.84 -7.32
CA PHE A 45 4.08 -8.80 -6.69
C PHE A 45 3.42 -8.17 -5.46
N ALA A 46 2.15 -8.46 -5.26
CA ALA A 46 1.36 -8.03 -4.13
C ALA A 46 0.99 -9.23 -3.27
N GLN A 47 1.32 -9.15 -1.98
CA GLN A 47 0.68 -9.97 -0.96
C GLN A 47 -0.50 -9.19 -0.38
N VAL A 48 -1.68 -9.79 -0.42
CA VAL A 48 -2.92 -9.18 0.06
C VAL A 48 -3.41 -9.95 1.28
N SER A 49 -3.69 -9.23 2.36
CA SER A 49 -4.13 -9.79 3.64
C SER A 49 -5.41 -9.09 4.10
N GLY A 50 -6.32 -9.83 4.74
CA GLY A 50 -7.49 -9.25 5.41
C GLY A 50 -7.29 -9.23 6.93
N TYR A 51 -7.92 -8.25 7.60
CA TYR A 51 -7.83 -8.04 9.05
C TYR A 51 -9.21 -7.83 9.65
N SER A 52 -9.40 -8.24 10.91
CA SER A 52 -10.67 -8.05 11.63
C SER A 52 -10.74 -6.77 12.46
N GLU A 53 -9.60 -6.09 12.71
CA GLU A 53 -9.52 -4.89 13.53
C GLU A 53 -8.92 -3.70 12.77
N GLY A 54 -9.59 -2.54 12.81
CA GLY A 54 -9.09 -1.31 12.18
C GLY A 54 -9.17 -1.33 10.65
N PHE A 55 -8.05 -1.12 9.97
CA PHE A 55 -7.97 -1.20 8.50
C PHE A 55 -8.20 -2.65 8.05
N GLU A 56 -9.12 -2.83 7.11
CA GLU A 56 -9.70 -4.13 6.76
C GLU A 56 -8.80 -4.98 5.85
N GLN A 57 -7.89 -4.35 5.12
CA GLN A 57 -7.03 -5.02 4.13
C GLN A 57 -5.63 -4.42 4.10
N GLY A 58 -4.62 -5.25 3.90
CA GLY A 58 -3.22 -4.84 3.75
C GLY A 58 -2.65 -5.31 2.41
N PHE A 59 -1.76 -4.49 1.86
CA PHE A 59 -1.04 -4.74 0.63
C PHE A 59 0.45 -4.58 0.89
N LEU A 60 1.22 -5.64 0.70
CA LEU A 60 2.68 -5.58 0.62
C LEU A 60 3.09 -5.73 -0.83
N ILE A 61 3.56 -4.65 -1.44
CA ILE A 61 3.99 -4.62 -2.83
C ILE A 61 5.51 -4.72 -2.87
N SER A 62 6.04 -5.69 -3.63
CA SER A 62 7.48 -5.92 -3.79
C SER A 62 7.88 -6.00 -5.26
N TRP A 63 9.00 -5.40 -5.64
CA TRP A 63 9.54 -5.46 -6.99
C TRP A 63 11.06 -5.54 -6.96
N ARG A 64 11.64 -5.98 -8.08
CA ARG A 64 13.09 -5.90 -8.28
C ARG A 64 13.48 -4.48 -8.66
N ARG A 65 14.44 -3.91 -7.93
CA ARG A 65 15.04 -2.62 -8.26
C ARG A 65 15.61 -2.70 -9.68
N ASP A 66 15.09 -1.82 -10.52
CA ASP A 66 15.67 -1.51 -11.82
C ASP A 66 16.11 -0.05 -11.72
N GLY A 67 17.41 0.22 -11.80
CA GLY A 67 18.00 1.54 -11.58
C GLY A 67 17.49 2.65 -12.52
N SER A 68 16.62 2.31 -13.46
CA SER A 68 15.90 3.23 -14.35
C SER A 68 14.58 3.77 -13.77
N ARG A 69 14.07 3.22 -12.66
CA ARG A 69 12.75 3.57 -12.14
C ARG A 69 12.73 3.75 -10.62
N GLN A 70 12.23 4.91 -10.20
CA GLN A 70 11.90 5.19 -8.81
C GLN A 70 10.37 5.22 -8.67
N ILE A 71 9.83 4.47 -7.71
CA ILE A 71 8.40 4.47 -7.40
C ILE A 71 8.16 5.46 -6.26
N ASP A 72 7.33 6.46 -6.51
CA ASP A 72 6.83 7.35 -5.46
C ASP A 72 5.64 6.68 -4.75
N GLN A 73 5.94 6.08 -3.61
CA GLN A 73 4.97 5.32 -2.81
C GLN A 73 3.84 6.22 -2.29
N LYS A 74 4.16 7.49 -1.98
CA LYS A 74 3.19 8.47 -1.47
C LYS A 74 2.21 8.88 -2.55
N ASP A 75 2.71 9.14 -3.75
CA ASP A 75 1.88 9.47 -4.91
C ASP A 75 1.00 8.28 -5.30
N ALA A 76 1.56 7.07 -5.38
CA ALA A 76 0.81 5.87 -5.72
C ALA A 76 -0.35 5.60 -4.74
N VAL A 77 -0.08 5.61 -3.42
CA VAL A 77 -1.12 5.34 -2.41
C VAL A 77 -2.13 6.49 -2.34
N GLY A 78 -1.69 7.74 -2.47
CA GLY A 78 -2.59 8.90 -2.48
C GLY A 78 -3.53 8.90 -3.69
N GLN A 79 -3.02 8.59 -4.89
CA GLN A 79 -3.85 8.46 -6.08
C GLN A 79 -4.80 7.26 -6.00
N LEU A 80 -4.37 6.14 -5.44
CA LEU A 80 -5.24 4.97 -5.21
C LEU A 80 -6.41 5.34 -4.28
N SER A 81 -6.10 5.96 -3.13
CA SER A 81 -7.10 6.45 -2.16
C SER A 81 -8.11 7.39 -2.81
N SER A 82 -7.62 8.37 -3.59
CA SER A 82 -8.49 9.34 -4.27
C SER A 82 -9.37 8.69 -5.35
N ARG A 83 -8.83 7.79 -6.18
CA ARG A 83 -9.58 7.14 -7.28
C ARG A 83 -10.64 6.17 -6.80
N LEU A 84 -10.42 5.53 -5.65
CA LEU A 84 -11.33 4.55 -5.07
C LEU A 84 -12.23 5.12 -3.96
N GLU A 85 -12.05 6.40 -3.60
CA GLU A 85 -12.75 7.07 -2.50
C GLU A 85 -12.62 6.32 -1.16
N ILE A 86 -11.43 5.81 -0.86
CA ILE A 86 -11.12 5.02 0.35
C ILE A 86 -10.10 5.71 1.25
N SER A 87 -9.99 5.24 2.50
CA SER A 87 -8.86 5.56 3.36
C SER A 87 -7.71 4.59 3.10
N ALA A 88 -6.48 5.10 2.97
CA ALA A 88 -5.27 4.30 2.83
C ALA A 88 -4.17 4.75 3.80
N LEU A 89 -3.67 3.84 4.61
CA LEU A 89 -2.63 4.07 5.61
C LEU A 89 -1.29 3.50 5.10
N LEU A 90 -0.33 4.37 4.80
CA LEU A 90 0.99 4.01 4.29
C LEU A 90 1.99 3.84 5.44
N GLU A 91 2.66 2.68 5.46
CA GLU A 91 3.74 2.38 6.40
C GLU A 91 5.00 3.18 6.04
N PRO A 92 5.72 3.75 7.02
CA PRO A 92 6.95 4.47 6.76
C PRO A 92 8.04 3.54 6.19
N SER A 93 8.70 4.00 5.12
CA SER A 93 9.79 3.25 4.47
C SER A 93 11.07 3.15 5.32
N SER A 94 11.11 3.78 6.50
CA SER A 94 12.24 3.80 7.43
C SER A 94 11.75 3.96 8.87
N GLU A 95 12.48 3.44 9.85
CA GLU A 95 12.12 3.53 11.28
C GLU A 95 11.94 4.97 11.80
N SER A 96 12.59 5.96 11.18
CA SER A 96 12.45 7.38 11.53
C SER A 96 11.35 8.12 10.74
N GLY A 97 10.59 7.42 9.91
CA GLY A 97 9.49 7.99 9.12
C GLY A 97 8.16 7.91 9.86
N GLY A 98 7.28 8.88 9.61
CA GLY A 98 5.90 8.88 10.11
C GLY A 98 4.95 8.09 9.22
N TRP A 99 3.86 7.60 9.81
CA TRP A 99 2.75 6.97 9.10
C TRP A 99 1.91 8.04 8.40
N TRP A 100 1.47 7.76 7.18
CA TRP A 100 0.65 8.69 6.40
C TRP A 100 -0.73 8.11 6.12
N LEU A 101 -1.76 8.83 6.55
CA LEU A 101 -3.15 8.53 6.21
C LEU A 101 -3.57 9.38 5.01
N TYR A 102 -3.96 8.70 3.93
CA TYR A 102 -4.60 9.28 2.76
C TYR A 102 -6.11 9.04 2.84
N THR A 103 -6.88 10.10 2.62
CA THR A 103 -8.33 10.07 2.53
C THR A 103 -8.78 10.88 1.31
N PRO A 104 -10.05 10.78 0.90
CA PRO A 104 -10.61 11.66 -0.13
C PRO A 104 -10.50 13.16 0.23
N ASN A 105 -10.36 13.47 1.53
CA ASN A 105 -10.27 14.85 2.05
C ASN A 105 -8.83 15.38 2.13
N GLY A 106 -7.83 14.54 1.86
CA GLY A 106 -6.42 14.92 1.92
C GLY A 106 -5.55 13.89 2.64
N ALA A 107 -4.28 14.25 2.80
CA ALA A 107 -3.26 13.43 3.44
C ALA A 107 -2.77 14.08 4.73
N GLN A 108 -2.56 13.29 5.78
CA GLN A 108 -1.98 13.75 7.04
C GLN A 108 -1.08 12.68 7.65
N GLU A 109 -0.08 13.12 8.41
CA GLU A 109 0.70 12.23 9.26
C GLU A 109 -0.15 11.81 10.46
N VAL A 110 0.00 10.56 10.90
CA VAL A 110 -0.82 9.96 11.97
C VAL A 110 0.01 9.08 12.90
N ASN A 111 -0.50 8.86 14.11
CA ASN A 111 -0.04 7.76 14.96
C ASN A 111 -0.87 6.51 14.67
N VAL A 112 -0.28 5.34 14.91
CA VAL A 112 -0.97 4.06 14.73
C VAL A 112 -0.89 3.21 16.00
N ARG A 113 -1.90 2.37 16.19
CA ARG A 113 -1.91 1.31 17.18
C ARG A 113 -2.07 -0.03 16.48
N TYR A 114 -1.19 -0.96 16.82
CA TYR A 114 -1.30 -2.34 16.40
C TYR A 114 -2.24 -3.11 17.33
N HIS A 115 -3.06 -3.96 16.72
CA HIS A 115 -3.89 -4.93 17.41
C HIS A 115 -3.35 -6.35 17.23
N SER A 116 -4.06 -7.33 17.80
CA SER A 116 -3.75 -8.74 17.53
C SER A 116 -3.96 -9.11 16.06
N ASP A 117 -5.00 -8.54 15.43
CA ASP A 117 -5.35 -8.80 14.04
C ASP A 117 -5.74 -7.51 13.32
N GLY A 118 -4.79 -6.58 13.23
CA GLY A 118 -4.93 -5.38 12.41
C GLY A 118 -4.22 -4.16 12.96
N ILE A 119 -4.60 -3.00 12.41
CA ILE A 119 -3.97 -1.71 12.69
C ILE A 119 -5.02 -0.60 12.61
N GLU A 120 -4.97 0.36 13.51
CA GLU A 120 -5.85 1.53 13.48
C GLU A 120 -5.06 2.84 13.62
N VAL A 121 -5.67 3.93 13.15
CA VAL A 121 -5.16 5.29 13.38
C VAL A 121 -5.57 5.76 14.76
N THR A 122 -4.63 6.36 15.49
CA THR A 122 -4.88 7.03 16.77
C THR A 122 -4.66 8.53 16.64
N PRO A 123 -5.37 9.37 17.43
CA PRO A 123 -5.12 10.80 17.46
C PRO A 123 -3.66 11.14 17.76
N ILE A 124 -3.14 12.20 17.14
CA ILE A 124 -1.88 12.84 17.56
C ILE A 124 -2.23 13.72 18.76
N GLU A 125 -1.63 13.44 19.92
CA GLU A 125 -1.76 14.26 21.14
C GLU A 125 -0.95 15.56 21.06
#